data_AF-A0A961R8S8-F1
#
_entry.id   AF-A0A961R8S8-F1
#
_cell.length_a   1.000
_cell.length_b   1.000
_cell.length_c   1.000
_cell.angle_alpha   90.00
_cell.angle_beta   90.00
_cell.angle_gamma   90.00
#
_symmetry.space_group_name_H-M   'P 1'
#
loop_
_entity.id
_entity.type
_entity.pdbx_description
1 polymer ?
#
loop_
_entity_poly.entity_id
_entity_poly.type
_entity_poly.pdbx_seq_one_letter_code
_entity_poly.pdbx_strand_id
1 'polypeptide(L)'
;MRAMLLFLSFFLLTPAHAAGDPPSPLLAAIVPAEPEARACFRRVYSADHLKKHPAQTVTGMEFRLTWHVFEVEEGEKPFAGYLFQMRAERRGASKAASGIGPCMERDGKAFCGIECDGGGVYLKPREGGALLVSFDDMWGIRLSDSCDGDEEDEDAMVMLEPGSDDRSFRLERLPDDQCPAYGDW
;
A
#
# COMPACT_ATOMS: atom_id res chain seq x y z
N MET A 1 -32.27 34.21 56.71
CA MET A 1 -32.54 32.81 56.35
C MET A 1 -31.86 32.51 55.02
N ARG A 2 -31.35 31.29 54.87
CA ARG A 2 -30.29 30.83 53.95
C ARG A 2 -30.56 31.08 52.46
N ALA A 3 -29.50 31.49 51.76
CA ALA A 3 -29.35 31.38 50.32
C ALA A 3 -29.22 29.91 49.90
N MET A 4 -29.79 29.55 48.76
CA MET A 4 -29.55 28.25 48.11
C MET A 4 -29.57 28.46 46.59
N LEU A 5 -28.38 28.67 46.02
CA LEU A 5 -28.13 28.63 44.58
C LEU A 5 -28.24 27.17 44.11
N LEU A 6 -29.15 26.89 43.19
CA LEU A 6 -29.14 25.67 42.40
C LEU A 6 -28.25 25.89 41.17
N PHE A 7 -27.02 25.39 41.24
CA PHE A 7 -26.16 25.21 40.08
C PHE A 7 -26.63 23.93 39.35
N LEU A 8 -27.30 24.11 38.21
CA LEU A 8 -27.59 23.02 37.29
C LEU A 8 -26.31 22.72 36.50
N SER A 9 -25.55 21.72 36.92
CA SER A 9 -24.36 21.25 36.21
C SER A 9 -24.78 20.55 34.92
N PHE A 10 -24.61 21.23 33.79
CA PHE A 10 -24.72 20.64 32.46
C PHE A 10 -23.50 19.71 32.26
N PHE A 11 -23.69 18.41 32.48
CA PHE A 11 -22.73 17.41 32.03
C PHE A 11 -22.80 17.38 30.50
N LEU A 12 -21.90 18.11 29.85
CA LEU A 12 -21.60 17.91 28.45
C LEU A 12 -20.98 16.51 28.33
N LEU A 13 -21.77 15.52 27.88
CA LEU A 13 -21.23 14.26 27.39
C LEU A 13 -20.36 14.60 26.17
N THR A 14 -19.05 14.69 26.37
CA THR A 14 -18.10 14.61 25.27
C THR A 14 -18.23 13.21 24.67
N PRO A 15 -18.59 13.06 23.37
CA PRO A 15 -18.53 11.77 22.73
C PRO A 15 -17.07 11.31 22.78
N ALA A 16 -16.85 10.15 23.42
CA ALA A 16 -15.58 9.47 23.42
C ALA A 16 -15.25 9.09 21.96
N HIS A 17 -14.47 9.93 21.28
CA HIS A 17 -13.84 9.57 20.02
C HIS A 17 -12.81 8.49 20.33
N ALA A 18 -13.22 7.24 20.17
CA ALA A 18 -12.29 6.14 19.97
C ALA A 18 -11.81 6.20 18.52
N ALA A 19 -10.90 7.12 18.20
CA ALA A 19 -10.23 7.13 16.92
C ALA A 19 -8.89 6.41 17.10
N GLY A 20 -8.64 5.38 16.29
CA GLY A 20 -7.26 4.97 16.00
C GLY A 20 -6.48 6.16 15.43
N ASP A 21 -5.16 6.01 15.27
CA ASP A 21 -4.36 7.10 14.70
C ASP A 21 -4.99 7.60 13.39
N PRO A 22 -5.07 8.93 13.19
CA PRO A 22 -5.69 9.48 12.00
C PRO A 22 -5.00 8.92 10.74
N PRO A 23 -5.75 8.71 9.64
CA PRO A 23 -5.17 8.23 8.40
C PRO A 23 -4.01 9.11 7.93
N SER A 24 -2.92 8.50 7.43
CA SER A 24 -1.78 9.28 6.94
C SER A 24 -2.22 10.22 5.81
N PRO A 25 -1.97 11.53 5.91
CA PRO A 25 -2.31 12.47 4.85
C PRO A 25 -1.54 12.21 3.56
N LEU A 26 -0.34 11.60 3.64
CA LEU A 26 0.45 11.23 2.46
C LEU A 26 -0.21 10.10 1.66
N LEU A 27 -0.76 9.10 2.35
CA LEU A 27 -1.51 8.02 1.72
C LEU A 27 -2.91 8.48 1.29
N ALA A 28 -3.56 9.34 2.08
CA ALA A 28 -4.85 9.95 1.75
C ALA A 28 -4.82 10.79 0.46
N ALA A 29 -3.66 11.37 0.13
CA ALA A 29 -3.46 12.07 -1.13
C ALA A 29 -3.42 11.15 -2.36
N ILE A 30 -3.25 9.84 -2.18
CA ILE A 30 -3.27 8.82 -3.24
C ILE A 30 -4.63 8.13 -3.28
N VAL A 31 -5.11 7.67 -2.12
CA VAL A 31 -6.42 7.02 -1.92
C VAL A 31 -7.06 7.57 -0.66
N PRO A 32 -8.25 8.18 -0.71
CA PRO A 32 -8.90 8.73 0.48
C PRO A 32 -9.20 7.62 1.49
N ALA A 33 -9.19 7.96 2.78
CA ALA A 33 -9.47 7.02 3.87
C ALA A 33 -10.99 6.83 4.04
N GLU A 34 -11.65 6.33 3.00
CA GLU A 34 -13.10 6.12 2.92
C GLU A 34 -13.40 4.65 2.60
N PRO A 35 -14.56 4.12 3.03
CA PRO A 35 -14.95 2.74 2.71
C PRO A 35 -14.85 2.46 1.21
N GLU A 36 -14.26 1.31 0.87
CA GLU A 36 -14.06 0.82 -0.51
C GLU A 36 -13.14 1.67 -1.40
N ALA A 37 -12.58 2.77 -0.88
CA ALA A 37 -11.68 3.63 -1.63
C ALA A 37 -10.41 2.88 -2.03
N ARG A 38 -10.14 2.88 -3.33
CA ARG A 38 -9.02 2.15 -3.94
C ARG A 38 -8.50 2.85 -5.18
N ALA A 39 -7.24 2.58 -5.51
CA ALA A 39 -6.65 2.95 -6.78
C ALA A 39 -5.67 1.88 -7.23
N CYS A 40 -5.63 1.66 -8.54
CA CYS A 40 -4.72 0.73 -9.18
C CYS A 40 -3.83 1.49 -10.15
N PHE A 41 -2.57 1.10 -10.23
CA PHE A 41 -1.56 1.74 -11.06
C PHE A 41 -0.79 0.68 -11.81
N ARG A 42 -0.45 0.94 -13.08
CA ARG A 42 0.28 -0.03 -13.90
C ARG A 42 1.30 0.61 -14.82
N ARG A 43 2.36 -0.14 -15.08
CA ARG A 43 3.32 0.12 -16.17
C ARG A 43 3.67 -1.20 -16.83
N VAL A 44 3.70 -1.20 -18.17
CA VAL A 44 4.29 -2.28 -18.97
C VAL A 44 5.35 -1.65 -19.87
N TYR A 45 6.55 -2.19 -19.88
CA TYR A 45 7.66 -1.67 -20.66
C TYR A 45 7.70 -2.34 -22.03
N SER A 46 7.80 -1.53 -23.08
CA SER A 46 7.91 -2.07 -24.44
C SER A 46 9.25 -2.76 -24.65
N ALA A 47 9.31 -3.67 -25.64
CA ALA A 47 10.56 -4.32 -26.02
C ALA A 47 11.67 -3.30 -26.37
N ASP A 48 11.32 -2.18 -27.00
CA ASP A 48 12.30 -1.14 -27.35
C ASP A 48 12.81 -0.35 -26.15
N HIS A 49 11.98 -0.16 -25.11
CA HIS A 49 12.45 0.37 -23.83
C HIS A 49 13.42 -0.62 -23.19
N LEU A 50 13.04 -1.89 -23.08
CA LEU A 50 13.83 -2.93 -22.42
C LEU A 50 15.16 -3.25 -23.14
N LYS A 51 15.29 -2.96 -24.44
CA LYS A 51 16.57 -3.01 -25.17
C LYS A 51 17.50 -1.87 -24.79
N LYS A 52 16.96 -0.69 -24.48
CA LYS A 52 17.72 0.50 -24.07
C LYS A 52 18.11 0.47 -22.58
N HIS A 53 17.39 -0.32 -21.79
CA HIS A 53 17.61 -0.55 -20.36
C HIS A 53 17.96 -2.03 -20.10
N PRO A 54 19.15 -2.49 -20.52
CA PRO A 54 19.51 -3.90 -20.44
C PRO A 54 19.67 -4.42 -19.01
N ALA A 55 19.87 -3.53 -18.02
CA ALA A 55 19.93 -3.91 -16.61
C ALA A 55 18.55 -3.97 -15.96
N GLN A 56 17.49 -3.57 -16.67
CA GLN A 56 16.11 -3.66 -16.17
C GLN A 56 15.63 -5.12 -16.21
N THR A 57 15.30 -5.63 -15.03
CA THR A 57 14.73 -6.95 -14.81
C THR A 57 13.20 -6.91 -14.77
N VAL A 58 12.60 -5.85 -14.21
CA VAL A 58 11.13 -5.69 -14.16
C VAL A 58 10.62 -5.24 -15.52
N THR A 59 9.75 -6.03 -16.14
CA THR A 59 9.15 -5.74 -17.46
C THR A 59 7.75 -5.17 -17.35
N GLY A 60 7.09 -5.37 -16.22
CA GLY A 60 5.77 -4.83 -15.91
C GLY A 60 5.56 -4.76 -14.40
N MET A 61 4.79 -3.78 -13.96
CA MET A 61 4.47 -3.60 -12.56
C MET A 61 3.04 -3.12 -12.41
N GLU A 62 2.31 -3.75 -11.50
CA GLU A 62 1.00 -3.30 -11.02
C GLU A 62 1.09 -3.04 -9.52
N PHE A 63 0.50 -1.94 -9.08
CA PHE A 63 0.42 -1.54 -7.69
C PHE A 63 -1.02 -1.17 -7.37
N ARG A 64 -1.61 -1.83 -6.37
CA ARG A 64 -2.96 -1.55 -5.88
C ARG A 64 -2.85 -0.98 -4.49
N LEU A 65 -3.66 0.03 -4.17
CA LEU A 65 -3.73 0.65 -2.85
C LEU A 65 -5.20 0.82 -2.46
N THR A 66 -5.55 0.46 -1.23
CA THR A 66 -6.92 0.55 -0.72
C THR A 66 -6.90 1.02 0.73
N TRP A 67 -7.94 1.76 1.11
CA TRP A 67 -8.33 1.86 2.51
C TRP A 67 -9.25 0.67 2.83
N HIS A 68 -8.91 -0.11 3.85
CA HIS A 68 -9.71 -1.27 4.27
C HIS A 68 -10.11 -1.11 5.73
N VAL A 69 -11.40 -1.35 6.01
CA VAL A 69 -11.95 -1.44 7.37
C VAL A 69 -12.12 -2.92 7.67
N PHE A 70 -11.41 -3.40 8.67
CA PHE A 70 -11.43 -4.81 9.05
C PHE A 70 -12.65 -5.09 9.92
N GLU A 71 -13.32 -6.20 9.60
CA GLU A 71 -14.37 -6.75 10.45
C GLU A 71 -13.74 -7.28 11.74
N VAL A 72 -14.37 -6.94 12.87
CA VAL A 72 -13.95 -7.35 14.22
C VAL A 72 -15.14 -7.98 14.93
N GLU A 73 -14.88 -8.75 15.99
CA GLU A 73 -15.95 -9.39 16.75
C GLU A 73 -16.88 -8.35 17.41
N GLU A 74 -18.12 -8.75 17.71
CA GLU A 74 -19.10 -7.87 18.35
C GLU A 74 -18.57 -7.35 19.69
N GLY A 75 -18.46 -6.02 19.82
CA GLY A 75 -17.91 -5.36 21.00
C GLY A 75 -16.45 -4.93 20.88
N GLU A 76 -15.75 -5.36 19.83
CA GLU A 76 -14.43 -4.83 19.48
C GLU A 76 -14.54 -3.53 18.67
N LYS A 77 -13.47 -2.73 18.69
CA LYS A 77 -13.41 -1.51 17.89
C LYS A 77 -12.92 -1.87 16.50
N PRO A 78 -13.60 -1.44 15.42
CA PRO A 78 -13.10 -1.66 14.07
C PRO A 78 -11.75 -0.96 13.93
N PHE A 79 -10.82 -1.63 13.27
CA PHE A 79 -9.57 -1.04 12.84
C PHE A 79 -9.58 -0.89 11.32
N ALA A 80 -8.87 0.12 10.84
CA ALA A 80 -8.78 0.40 9.42
C ALA A 80 -7.35 0.81 9.07
N GLY A 81 -6.95 0.52 7.85
CA GLY A 81 -5.59 0.80 7.40
C GLY A 81 -5.47 0.79 5.89
N TYR A 82 -4.33 1.29 5.42
CA TYR A 82 -3.98 1.17 4.02
C TYR A 82 -3.33 -0.17 3.76
N LEU A 83 -3.81 -0.86 2.73
CA LEU A 83 -3.25 -2.11 2.25
C LEU A 83 -2.85 -1.96 0.79
N PHE A 84 -1.78 -2.65 0.39
CA PHE A 84 -1.36 -2.71 -0.99
C PHE A 84 -1.24 -4.15 -1.49
N GLN A 85 -1.34 -4.29 -2.80
CA GLN A 85 -0.80 -5.43 -3.53
C GLN A 85 0.18 -4.90 -4.57
N MET A 86 1.34 -5.53 -4.66
CA MET A 86 2.32 -5.26 -5.71
C MET A 86 2.51 -6.54 -6.53
N ARG A 87 2.39 -6.42 -7.85
CA ARG A 87 2.65 -7.50 -8.80
C ARG A 87 3.73 -7.07 -9.78
N ALA A 88 4.73 -7.92 -9.99
CA ALA A 88 5.85 -7.63 -10.87
C ALA A 88 6.08 -8.76 -11.89
N GLU A 89 6.05 -8.39 -13.17
CA GLU A 89 6.52 -9.21 -14.27
C GLU A 89 8.03 -9.01 -14.41
N ARG A 90 8.77 -10.12 -14.57
CA ARG A 90 10.23 -10.11 -14.64
C ARG A 90 10.72 -10.77 -15.91
N ARG A 91 11.85 -10.30 -16.42
CA ARG A 91 12.52 -10.87 -17.59
C ARG A 91 12.83 -12.35 -17.36
N GLY A 92 12.32 -13.21 -18.24
CA GLY A 92 12.57 -14.66 -18.20
C GLY A 92 11.76 -15.43 -17.15
N ALA A 93 10.97 -14.75 -16.32
CA ALA A 93 10.08 -15.42 -15.37
C ALA A 93 8.81 -15.89 -16.07
N SER A 94 8.32 -17.08 -15.68
CA SER A 94 7.10 -17.67 -16.25
C SER A 94 5.82 -17.11 -15.61
N LYS A 95 5.94 -16.58 -14.38
CA LYS A 95 4.84 -16.02 -13.58
C LYS A 95 5.23 -14.63 -13.06
N ALA A 96 4.22 -13.80 -12.84
CA ALA A 96 4.39 -12.56 -12.08
C ALA A 96 4.57 -12.88 -10.60
N ALA A 97 5.51 -12.21 -9.96
CA ALA A 97 5.63 -12.23 -8.50
C ALA A 97 4.57 -11.31 -7.88
N SER A 98 4.05 -11.65 -6.71
CA SER A 98 3.05 -10.85 -6.01
C SER A 98 3.38 -10.75 -4.52
N GLY A 99 2.98 -9.67 -3.88
CA GLY A 99 3.07 -9.49 -2.43
C GLY A 99 2.01 -8.51 -1.95
N ILE A 100 1.48 -8.76 -0.75
CA ILE A 100 0.47 -7.95 -0.08
C ILE A 100 1.02 -7.50 1.26
N GLY A 101 0.71 -6.27 1.66
CA GLY A 101 1.10 -5.78 2.97
C GLY A 101 0.44 -4.45 3.35
N PRO A 102 0.76 -3.94 4.55
CA PRO A 102 0.28 -2.65 4.99
C PRO A 102 1.09 -1.49 4.37
N CYS A 103 0.44 -0.34 4.29
CA CYS A 103 1.08 0.95 4.07
C CYS A 103 0.88 1.87 5.28
N MET A 104 1.91 2.63 5.59
CA MET A 104 1.93 3.57 6.70
C MET A 104 2.82 4.77 6.38
N GLU A 105 2.79 5.79 7.23
CA GLU A 105 3.80 6.83 7.20
C GLU A 105 5.06 6.35 7.92
N ARG A 106 6.22 6.53 7.30
CA ARG A 106 7.53 6.23 7.87
C ARG A 106 8.50 7.34 7.47
N ASP A 107 9.12 7.97 8.47
CA ASP A 107 10.11 9.05 8.27
C ASP A 107 9.60 10.18 7.34
N GLY A 108 8.31 10.53 7.47
CA GLY A 108 7.65 11.55 6.65
C GLY A 108 7.42 11.16 5.18
N LYS A 109 7.48 9.86 4.86
CA LYS A 109 7.20 9.29 3.55
C LYS A 109 6.07 8.26 3.64
N ALA A 110 5.28 8.11 2.57
CA ALA A 110 4.35 7.00 2.43
C ALA A 110 5.14 5.72 2.11
N PHE A 111 5.11 4.75 3.02
CA PHE A 111 5.85 3.49 2.94
C PHE A 111 4.88 2.32 2.89
N CYS A 112 5.15 1.36 2.01
CA CYS A 112 4.40 0.12 1.88
C CYS A 112 5.38 -1.03 2.00
N GLY A 113 5.18 -1.90 3.00
CA GLY A 113 6.13 -2.94 3.37
C GLY A 113 5.51 -4.32 3.43
N ILE A 114 6.34 -5.32 3.22
CA ILE A 114 5.94 -6.72 3.41
C ILE A 114 6.34 -7.13 4.82
N GLU A 115 5.47 -7.87 5.48
CA GLU A 115 5.72 -8.43 6.82
C GLU A 115 6.91 -9.40 6.80
N CYS A 116 7.37 -9.87 7.96
CA CYS A 116 8.50 -10.80 8.08
C CYS A 116 9.81 -10.27 7.48
N ASP A 117 10.11 -8.99 7.73
CA ASP A 117 11.30 -8.29 7.23
C ASP A 117 11.46 -8.39 5.70
N GLY A 118 10.35 -8.42 4.97
CA GLY A 118 10.33 -8.49 3.51
C GLY A 118 10.80 -7.21 2.82
N GLY A 119 11.05 -6.13 3.56
CA GLY A 119 11.41 -4.83 2.96
C GLY A 119 10.18 -4.07 2.46
N GLY A 120 10.33 -3.21 1.46
CA GLY A 120 9.24 -2.35 1.01
C GLY A 120 9.62 -1.30 -0.03
N VAL A 121 8.65 -0.45 -0.33
CA VAL A 121 8.75 0.65 -1.30
C VAL A 121 8.13 1.91 -0.72
N TYR A 122 8.60 3.06 -1.20
CA TYR A 122 8.01 4.35 -0.94
C TYR A 122 7.10 4.77 -2.09
N LEU A 123 6.01 5.44 -1.74
CA LEU A 123 5.03 5.98 -2.67
C LEU A 123 5.13 7.50 -2.73
N LYS A 124 5.07 8.04 -3.94
CA LYS A 124 4.94 9.48 -4.12
C LYS A 124 4.02 9.79 -5.32
N PRO A 125 2.90 10.49 -5.12
CA PRO A 125 2.03 10.89 -6.22
C PRO A 125 2.81 11.78 -7.22
N ARG A 126 2.37 11.74 -8.46
CA ARG A 126 2.92 12.50 -9.59
C ARG A 126 1.78 13.19 -10.34
N GLU A 127 2.17 14.16 -11.16
CA GLU A 127 1.24 14.86 -12.05
C GLU A 127 0.47 13.87 -12.93
N GLY A 128 -0.78 14.23 -13.24
CA GLY A 128 -1.69 13.38 -14.01
C GLY A 128 -2.23 12.17 -13.25
N GLY A 129 -2.11 12.15 -11.91
CA GLY A 129 -2.59 11.06 -11.07
C GLY A 129 -1.70 9.82 -11.09
N ALA A 130 -0.51 9.89 -11.69
CA ALA A 130 0.45 8.79 -11.68
C ALA A 130 1.07 8.59 -10.28
N LEU A 131 1.68 7.42 -10.09
CA LEU A 131 2.36 7.05 -8.86
C LEU A 131 3.83 6.75 -9.15
N LEU A 132 4.74 7.33 -8.36
CA LEU A 132 6.10 6.81 -8.31
C LEU A 132 6.19 5.81 -7.16
N VAL A 133 6.57 4.58 -7.50
CA VAL A 133 6.98 3.53 -6.56
C VAL A 133 8.51 3.49 -6.57
N SER A 134 9.18 3.71 -5.45
CA SER A 134 10.64 3.72 -5.39
C SER A 134 11.19 2.92 -4.24
N PHE A 135 12.38 2.36 -4.44
CA PHE A 135 13.13 1.77 -3.35
C PHE A 135 13.80 2.82 -2.47
N ASP A 136 14.12 4.03 -2.95
CA ASP A 136 14.88 5.06 -2.20
C ASP A 136 16.00 4.45 -1.31
N ASP A 137 15.78 4.43 0.02
CA ASP A 137 16.70 3.96 1.06
C ASP A 137 16.44 2.48 1.46
N MET A 138 15.53 1.80 0.77
CA MET A 138 15.22 0.38 0.94
C MET A 138 16.18 -0.50 0.15
N TRP A 139 16.50 -1.63 0.75
CA TRP A 139 17.36 -2.65 0.16
C TRP A 139 16.61 -3.56 -0.83
N GLY A 140 15.28 -3.59 -0.79
CA GLY A 140 14.44 -4.40 -1.67
C GLY A 140 13.03 -4.62 -1.11
N ILE A 141 12.24 -5.42 -1.83
CA ILE A 141 10.93 -5.93 -1.39
C ILE A 141 10.78 -7.41 -1.78
N ARG A 142 10.43 -8.26 -0.82
CA ARG A 142 10.12 -9.68 -1.00
C ARG A 142 8.66 -9.81 -1.42
N LEU A 143 8.44 -10.22 -2.65
CA LEU A 143 7.13 -10.58 -3.17
C LEU A 143 6.91 -12.07 -2.96
N SER A 144 6.10 -12.40 -1.96
CA SER A 144 5.61 -13.75 -1.68
C SER A 144 4.21 -13.68 -1.05
N ASP A 145 3.45 -14.76 -1.19
CA ASP A 145 2.12 -14.90 -0.60
C ASP A 145 2.17 -15.43 0.86
N SER A 146 3.35 -15.84 1.34
CA SER A 146 3.57 -16.31 2.72
C SER A 146 4.99 -15.98 3.23
N CYS A 147 5.18 -16.02 4.55
CA CYS A 147 6.48 -15.87 5.20
C CYS A 147 7.32 -17.16 5.18
N ASP A 148 6.66 -18.32 5.15
CA ASP A 148 7.28 -19.65 5.21
C ASP A 148 7.42 -20.26 3.81
N GLY A 149 7.67 -19.43 2.79
CA GLY A 149 7.50 -19.77 1.37
C GLY A 149 7.91 -21.19 1.02
N ASP A 150 7.06 -21.88 0.27
CA ASP A 150 7.29 -23.28 -0.13
C ASP A 150 8.64 -23.40 -0.84
N GLU A 151 9.62 -24.02 -0.18
CA GLU A 151 11.01 -24.16 -0.66
C GLU A 151 11.11 -24.96 -1.98
N GLU A 152 10.01 -25.57 -2.42
CA GLU A 152 9.92 -26.36 -3.65
C GLU A 152 9.51 -25.53 -4.89
N ASP A 153 9.03 -24.29 -4.74
CA ASP A 153 8.73 -23.39 -5.86
C ASP A 153 9.72 -22.20 -5.87
N GLU A 154 10.67 -22.27 -6.79
CA GLU A 154 11.73 -21.25 -7.00
C GLU A 154 11.15 -19.85 -7.30
N ASP A 155 9.88 -19.77 -7.70
CA ASP A 155 9.14 -18.53 -7.96
C ASP A 155 8.22 -18.12 -6.79
N ALA A 156 8.10 -18.91 -5.71
CA ALA A 156 7.23 -18.60 -4.56
C ALA A 156 7.75 -17.46 -3.68
N MET A 157 9.06 -17.19 -3.72
CA MET A 157 9.65 -16.04 -3.03
C MET A 157 10.59 -15.27 -3.94
N VAL A 158 10.18 -14.05 -4.31
CA VAL A 158 10.93 -13.20 -5.23
C VAL A 158 11.39 -11.95 -4.51
N MET A 159 12.70 -11.78 -4.36
CA MET A 159 13.26 -10.50 -3.93
C MET A 159 13.41 -9.57 -5.14
N LEU A 160 12.75 -8.42 -5.10
CA LEU A 160 13.03 -7.32 -6.02
C LEU A 160 13.99 -6.34 -5.34
N GLU A 161 15.17 -6.20 -5.93
CA GLU A 161 16.22 -5.32 -5.42
C GLU A 161 16.38 -4.07 -6.31
N PRO A 162 16.77 -2.92 -5.74
CA PRO A 162 17.04 -1.73 -6.52
C PRO A 162 18.29 -1.93 -7.41
N GLY A 163 18.07 -2.02 -8.72
CA GLY A 163 19.12 -1.97 -9.73
C GLY A 163 19.33 -0.57 -10.32
N SER A 164 20.31 -0.42 -11.20
CA SER A 164 20.52 0.85 -11.94
C SER A 164 19.32 1.26 -12.79
N ASP A 165 18.57 0.28 -13.31
CA ASP A 165 17.35 0.48 -14.10
C ASP A 165 16.05 0.11 -13.34
N ASP A 166 16.15 -0.47 -12.14
CA ASP A 166 15.00 -0.97 -11.34
C ASP A 166 14.85 -0.24 -9.99
N ARG A 167 15.34 1.00 -9.90
CA ARG A 167 15.30 1.77 -8.64
C ARG A 167 13.95 2.41 -8.33
N SER A 168 13.23 2.77 -9.38
CA SER A 168 11.94 3.46 -9.26
C SER A 168 11.10 3.27 -10.51
N PHE A 169 9.79 3.14 -10.32
CA PHE A 169 8.82 2.86 -11.37
C PHE A 169 7.73 3.92 -11.34
N ARG A 170 7.58 4.65 -12.45
CA ARG A 170 6.43 5.55 -12.63
C ARG A 170 5.29 4.76 -13.25
N LEU A 171 4.21 4.62 -12.51
CA LEU A 171 3.02 3.86 -12.88
C LEU A 171 1.88 4.83 -13.23
N GLU A 172 1.12 4.51 -14.27
CA GLU A 172 -0.08 5.28 -14.62
C GLU A 172 -1.27 4.78 -13.82
N ARG A 173 -2.17 5.68 -13.41
CA ARG A 173 -3.44 5.29 -12.77
C ARG A 173 -4.32 4.57 -13.78
N LEU A 174 -4.85 3.42 -13.39
CA LEU A 174 -5.87 2.69 -14.16
C LEU A 174 -7.26 3.32 -13.91
N PRO A 175 -8.18 3.20 -14.88
CA PRO A 175 -9.59 3.47 -14.67
C PRO A 175 -10.16 2.66 -13.50
N ASP A 176 -11.13 3.22 -12.77
CA ASP A 176 -11.66 2.60 -11.55
C ASP A 176 -12.37 1.26 -11.83
N ASP A 177 -12.94 1.07 -13.04
CA ASP A 177 -13.56 -0.18 -13.49
C ASP A 177 -12.56 -1.31 -13.79
N GLN A 178 -11.28 -0.97 -13.89
CA GLN A 178 -10.16 -1.91 -14.01
C GLN A 178 -9.46 -2.13 -12.67
N CYS A 179 -9.94 -1.53 -11.58
CA CYS A 179 -9.40 -1.69 -10.24
C CYS A 179 -10.32 -2.58 -9.37
N PRO A 180 -9.98 -3.87 -9.20
CA PRO A 180 -10.83 -4.82 -8.50
C PRO A 180 -11.03 -4.44 -7.03
N ALA A 181 -12.14 -4.89 -6.45
CA ALA A 181 -12.40 -4.74 -5.02
C ALA A 181 -11.33 -5.49 -4.21
N TYR A 182 -11.07 -5.06 -2.97
CA TYR A 182 -10.02 -5.66 -2.14
C TYR A 182 -10.18 -7.18 -1.94
N GLY A 183 -11.42 -7.68 -1.88
CA GLY A 183 -11.68 -9.12 -1.77
C GLY A 183 -11.25 -9.96 -2.98
N ASP A 184 -10.93 -9.31 -4.11
CA ASP A 184 -10.48 -9.95 -5.36
C ASP A 184 -8.98 -9.71 -5.63
N TRP A 185 -8.21 -9.29 -4.62
CA TRP A 185 -6.78 -9.01 -4.78
C TRP A 185 -5.95 -10.28 -4.77
#